data_AF-A0A349PCR7-F1
#
_entry.id   AF-A0A349PCR7-F1
#
_cell.length_a   1.000
_cell.length_b   1.000
_cell.length_c   1.000
_cell.angle_alpha   90.00
_cell.angle_beta   90.00
_cell.angle_gamma   90.00
#
_symmetry.space_group_name_H-M   'P 1'
#
loop_
_entity.id
_entity.type
_entity.pdbx_description
1 polymer ?
#
loop_
_entity_poly.entity_id
_entity_poly.type
_entity_poly.pdbx_seq_one_letter_code
_entity_poly.pdbx_strand_id
1 'polypeptide(L)'
;MNKTISAILAFCLALGAAWGARYYGSGMEAAEVIRKLSGLRMALAFYTLEHKTAPSAFEDVLRDGKLEAAPRLKLPGHFGSSAVRNTPSFEIRDSGGWAYVNDPRAPRFGLVFIDCWHPDEKGRYWSEF
;
A
#
# COMPACT_ATOMS: atom_id res chain seq x y z
N MET A 1 -41.65 15.38 -6.99
CA MET A 1 -40.30 15.60 -6.42
C MET A 1 -40.03 17.10 -6.46
N ASN A 2 -39.83 17.74 -5.30
CA ASN A 2 -39.66 19.21 -5.25
C ASN A 2 -38.36 19.61 -5.94
N LYS A 3 -38.42 20.62 -6.83
CA LYS A 3 -37.25 21.14 -7.57
C LYS A 3 -36.07 21.51 -6.65
N THR A 4 -36.38 21.97 -5.44
CA THR A 4 -35.40 22.26 -4.37
C THR A 4 -34.68 21.02 -3.87
N ILE A 5 -35.40 19.91 -3.64
CA ILE A 5 -34.81 18.63 -3.21
C ILE A 5 -33.89 18.08 -4.31
N SER A 6 -34.32 18.16 -5.57
CA SER A 6 -33.48 17.73 -6.71
C SER A 6 -32.22 18.59 -6.87
N ALA A 7 -32.31 19.90 -6.66
CA ALA A 7 -31.15 20.80 -6.70
C ALA A 7 -30.14 20.51 -5.57
N ILE A 8 -30.62 20.25 -4.35
CA ILE A 8 -29.77 19.88 -3.20
C ILE A 8 -29.05 18.55 -3.48
N LEU A 9 -29.76 17.53 -3.96
CA LEU A 9 -29.17 16.24 -4.30
C LEU A 9 -28.10 16.36 -5.38
N ALA A 10 -28.36 17.12 -6.44
CA ALA A 10 -27.40 17.36 -7.51
C ALA A 10 -26.13 18.07 -6.99
N PHE A 11 -26.30 19.07 -6.12
CA PHE A 11 -25.19 19.76 -5.49
C PHE A 11 -24.35 18.84 -4.59
N CYS A 12 -25.00 18.00 -3.76
CA CYS A 12 -24.30 17.02 -2.92
C CYS A 12 -23.52 16.00 -3.76
N LEU A 13 -24.08 15.52 -4.87
CA LEU A 13 -23.40 14.62 -5.79
C LEU A 13 -22.17 15.27 -6.43
N ALA A 14 -22.29 16.53 -6.87
CA ALA A 14 -21.18 17.28 -7.45
C ALA A 14 -20.04 17.50 -6.44
N LEU A 15 -20.38 17.87 -5.20
CA LEU A 15 -19.39 18.00 -4.13
C LEU A 15 -18.72 16.65 -3.79
N GLY A 16 -19.51 15.58 -3.71
CA GLY A 16 -19.00 14.23 -3.47
C GLY A 16 -18.03 13.78 -4.57
N ALA A 17 -18.37 14.04 -5.84
CA ALA A 17 -17.50 13.74 -6.97
C ALA A 17 -16.20 14.56 -6.95
N ALA A 18 -16.29 15.87 -6.68
CA ALA A 18 -15.12 16.74 -6.58
C ALA A 18 -14.19 16.31 -5.44
N TRP A 19 -14.77 15.97 -4.28
CA TRP A 19 -14.01 15.46 -3.14
C TRP A 19 -13.36 14.11 -3.43
N GLY A 20 -14.10 13.19 -4.05
CA GLY A 20 -13.59 11.89 -4.48
C GLY A 20 -12.44 12.01 -5.48
N ALA A 21 -12.56 12.88 -6.48
CA ALA A 21 -11.49 13.13 -7.45
C ALA A 21 -10.24 13.72 -6.77
N ARG A 22 -10.41 14.70 -5.87
CA ARG A 22 -9.30 15.27 -5.09
C ARG A 22 -8.62 14.21 -4.24
N TYR A 23 -9.40 13.35 -3.58
CA TYR A 23 -8.85 12.28 -2.76
C TYR A 23 -8.09 11.25 -3.59
N TYR A 24 -8.63 10.84 -4.75
CA TYR A 24 -7.97 9.91 -5.67
C TYR A 24 -6.62 10.45 -6.14
N GLY A 25 -6.55 11.72 -6.55
CA GLY A 25 -5.31 12.38 -6.98
C GLY A 25 -4.32 12.71 -5.85
N SER A 26 -4.75 12.77 -4.59
CA SER A 26 -3.87 13.05 -3.46
C SER A 26 -3.03 11.84 -3.03
N GLY A 27 -1.91 12.07 -2.34
CA GLY A 27 -1.04 11.02 -1.83
C GLY A 27 -0.39 11.40 -0.51
N MET A 28 0.23 10.43 0.15
CA MET A 28 1.21 10.69 1.21
C MET A 28 2.50 11.25 0.60
N GLU A 29 3.24 12.02 1.38
CA GLU A 29 4.59 12.47 1.01
C GLU A 29 5.54 11.26 0.88
N ALA A 30 6.48 11.30 -0.07
CA ALA A 30 7.39 10.17 -0.29
C ALA A 30 8.19 9.78 0.95
N ALA A 31 8.63 10.76 1.75
CA ALA A 31 9.31 10.49 3.01
C ALA A 31 8.44 9.65 3.97
N GLU A 32 7.13 9.90 4.01
CA GLU A 32 6.22 9.11 4.84
C GLU A 32 6.06 7.69 4.28
N VAL A 33 5.89 7.55 2.95
CA VAL A 33 5.77 6.25 2.28
C VAL A 33 7.01 5.39 2.54
N ILE A 34 8.21 5.96 2.33
CA ILE A 34 9.49 5.28 2.55
C ILE A 34 9.63 4.87 4.01
N ARG A 35 9.33 5.76 4.97
CA ARG A 35 9.39 5.45 6.40
C ARG A 35 8.48 4.26 6.75
N LYS A 36 7.27 4.20 6.20
CA LYS A 36 6.34 3.07 6.41
C LYS A 36 6.89 1.78 5.80
N LEU A 37 7.44 1.83 4.59
CA LEU A 37 8.10 0.69 3.95
C LEU A 37 9.29 0.19 4.78
N SER A 38 10.12 1.09 5.30
CA SER A 38 11.20 0.74 6.22
C SER A 38 10.68 0.04 7.48
N GLY A 39 9.56 0.49 8.05
CA GLY A 39 8.90 -0.19 9.18
C GLY A 39 8.50 -1.63 8.86
N LEU A 40 7.89 -1.86 7.69
CA LEU A 40 7.55 -3.21 7.21
C LEU A 40 8.80 -4.10 7.07
N ARG A 41 9.86 -3.56 6.45
CA ARG A 41 11.13 -4.28 6.26
C ARG A 41 11.82 -4.60 7.57
N MET A 42 11.76 -3.69 8.55
CA MET A 42 12.31 -3.95 9.88
C MET A 42 11.55 -5.05 10.61
N ALA A 43 10.22 -5.07 10.54
CA ALA A 43 9.43 -6.14 11.12
C ALA A 43 9.76 -7.51 10.51
N LEU A 44 9.92 -7.58 9.19
CA LEU A 44 10.40 -8.78 8.49
C LEU A 44 11.81 -9.19 8.94
N ALA A 45 12.72 -8.22 9.12
CA ALA A 45 14.06 -8.50 9.60
C ALA A 45 14.06 -9.08 11.02
N PHE A 46 13.22 -8.57 11.92
CA PHE A 46 13.08 -9.12 13.27
C PHE A 46 12.48 -10.54 13.25
N TYR A 47 11.44 -10.77 12.43
CA TYR A 47 10.91 -12.12 12.23
C TYR A 47 12.01 -13.07 11.76
N THR A 48 12.75 -12.68 10.71
CA THR A 48 13.79 -13.51 10.11
C THR A 48 14.95 -13.78 11.08
N LEU A 49 15.31 -12.81 11.91
CA LEU A 49 16.37 -12.96 12.91
C LEU A 49 16.01 -14.02 13.96
N GLU A 50 14.75 -14.06 14.39
CA GLU A 50 14.25 -15.01 15.38
C GLU A 50 14.04 -16.40 14.79
N HIS A 51 13.30 -16.49 13.68
CA HIS A 51 12.90 -17.75 13.05
C HIS A 51 13.95 -18.34 12.10
N LYS A 52 15.03 -17.60 11.83
CA LYS A 52 16.11 -17.95 10.88
C LYS A 52 15.65 -18.12 9.44
N THR A 53 14.42 -17.74 9.12
CA THR A 53 13.84 -17.73 7.77
C THR A 53 12.83 -16.59 7.62
N ALA A 54 12.66 -16.08 6.41
CA ALA A 54 11.56 -15.18 6.09
C ALA A 54 10.21 -15.94 6.20
N PRO A 55 9.11 -15.24 6.52
CA PRO A 55 7.80 -15.88 6.69
C PRO A 55 7.21 -16.36 5.36
N SER A 56 6.39 -17.42 5.41
CA SER A 56 5.66 -17.94 4.23
C SER A 56 4.51 -17.02 3.77
N ALA A 57 4.07 -16.11 4.63
CA ALA A 57 3.03 -15.14 4.38
C ALA A 57 3.26 -13.89 5.26
N PHE A 58 2.93 -12.70 4.78
CA PHE A 58 3.17 -11.48 5.56
C PHE A 58 2.37 -11.46 6.88
N GLU A 59 1.23 -12.11 6.92
CA GLU A 59 0.36 -12.25 8.09
C GLU A 59 1.06 -12.94 9.27
N ASP A 60 2.07 -13.77 9.01
CA ASP A 60 2.85 -14.41 10.07
C ASP A 60 3.67 -13.37 10.86
N VAL A 61 4.12 -12.27 10.22
CA VAL A 61 4.79 -11.14 10.90
C VAL A 61 3.85 -10.45 11.89
N LEU A 62 2.57 -10.31 11.51
CA LEU A 62 1.55 -9.70 12.36
C LEU A 62 1.18 -10.62 13.53
N ARG A 63 0.98 -11.92 13.24
CA ARG A 63 0.62 -12.91 14.25
C ARG A 63 1.72 -13.11 15.30
N ASP A 64 2.97 -13.04 14.88
CA ASP A 64 4.16 -13.15 15.72
C ASP A 64 4.45 -11.86 16.52
N GLY A 65 3.67 -10.80 16.31
CA GLY A 65 3.76 -9.55 17.05
C GLY A 65 4.96 -8.68 16.67
N LYS A 66 5.63 -8.96 15.54
CA LYS A 66 6.72 -8.11 15.03
C LYS A 66 6.23 -6.79 14.46
N LEU A 67 4.94 -6.73 14.13
CA LEU A 67 4.24 -5.53 13.71
C LEU A 67 2.76 -5.65 14.10
N GLU A 68 2.20 -4.63 14.76
CA GLU A 68 0.80 -4.67 15.19
C GLU A 68 -0.18 -4.69 14.01
N ALA A 69 0.08 -3.87 12.99
CA ALA A 69 -0.70 -3.81 11.77
C ALA A 69 0.15 -3.25 10.63
N ALA A 70 -0.13 -3.68 9.40
CA ALA A 70 0.45 -3.05 8.22
C ALA A 70 0.00 -1.56 8.14
N PRO A 71 0.94 -0.62 7.93
CA PRO A 71 0.60 0.79 7.89
C PRO A 71 -0.21 1.08 6.65
N ARG A 72 -1.19 1.97 6.78
CA ARG A 72 -1.93 2.47 5.63
C ARG A 72 -1.00 3.17 4.65
N LEU A 73 -1.12 2.82 3.37
CA LEU A 73 -0.51 3.47 2.22
C LEU A 73 -1.58 4.23 1.43
N LYS A 74 -1.28 5.45 1.00
CA LYS A 74 -2.09 6.20 0.04
C LYS A 74 -1.15 6.84 -0.98
N LEU A 75 -1.21 6.36 -2.20
CA LEU A 75 -0.48 6.95 -3.33
C LEU A 75 -1.43 7.79 -4.20
N PRO A 76 -0.92 8.81 -4.92
CA PRO A 76 -1.67 9.46 -5.98
C PRO A 76 -2.16 8.43 -7.00
N GLY A 77 -3.42 8.54 -7.43
CA GLY A 77 -4.01 7.61 -8.39
C GLY A 77 -4.50 6.29 -7.80
N HIS A 78 -4.43 6.10 -6.48
CA HIS A 78 -4.85 4.86 -5.81
C HIS A 78 -5.70 5.12 -4.58
N PHE A 79 -6.63 4.24 -4.23
CA PHE A 79 -7.30 4.32 -2.93
C PHE A 79 -6.36 3.87 -1.81
N GLY A 80 -6.48 4.49 -0.64
CA GLY A 80 -5.61 4.14 0.48
C GLY A 80 -5.93 2.75 1.04
N SER A 81 -4.91 1.93 1.25
CA SER A 81 -5.01 0.54 1.69
C SER A 81 -3.97 0.20 2.76
N SER A 82 -4.31 -0.70 3.68
CA SER A 82 -3.35 -1.31 4.62
C SER A 82 -3.06 -2.76 4.29
N ALA A 83 -3.60 -3.30 3.19
CA ALA A 83 -3.40 -4.70 2.84
C ALA A 83 -1.96 -4.94 2.33
N VAL A 84 -1.41 -6.11 2.68
CA VAL A 84 -0.17 -6.63 2.09
C VAL A 84 -0.52 -7.85 1.27
N ARG A 85 -0.34 -7.77 -0.05
CA ARG A 85 -0.63 -8.90 -0.94
C ARG A 85 0.55 -9.86 -1.00
N ASN A 86 0.35 -11.11 -0.58
CA ASN A 86 1.30 -12.18 -0.85
C ASN A 86 1.34 -12.48 -2.36
N THR A 87 2.55 -12.60 -2.92
CA THR A 87 2.78 -12.88 -4.34
C THR A 87 3.93 -13.89 -4.52
N PRO A 88 3.84 -14.83 -5.47
CA PRO A 88 4.89 -15.83 -5.68
C PRO A 88 6.17 -15.24 -6.29
N SER A 89 6.12 -14.03 -6.85
CA SER A 89 7.28 -13.38 -7.45
C SER A 89 7.19 -11.86 -7.33
N PHE A 90 8.29 -11.18 -7.62
CA PHE A 90 8.32 -9.72 -7.75
C PHE A 90 7.62 -9.31 -9.06
N GLU A 91 6.33 -9.03 -8.94
CA GLU A 91 5.45 -8.60 -10.03
C GLU A 91 4.70 -7.34 -9.58
N ILE A 92 4.85 -6.26 -10.34
CA ILE A 92 4.11 -5.03 -10.12
C ILE A 92 2.80 -5.15 -10.91
N ARG A 93 1.66 -4.98 -10.24
CA ARG A 93 0.29 -4.98 -10.77
C ARG A 93 -0.42 -3.64 -10.59
N ASP A 94 0.27 -2.65 -10.02
CA ASP A 94 -0.24 -1.31 -9.78
C ASP A 94 -1.52 -1.29 -8.94
N SER A 95 -1.49 -1.99 -7.81
CA SER A 95 -2.59 -1.96 -6.83
C SER A 95 -2.56 -0.73 -5.92
N GLY A 96 -1.45 0.02 -5.90
CA GLY A 96 -1.23 1.13 -4.98
C GLY A 96 -1.04 0.71 -3.52
N GLY A 97 -0.85 -0.59 -3.27
CA GLY A 97 -0.69 -1.19 -1.95
C GLY A 97 0.70 -1.77 -1.71
N TRP A 98 0.83 -2.53 -0.63
CA TRP A 98 2.03 -3.30 -0.33
C TRP A 98 1.95 -4.69 -0.95
N ALA A 99 3.09 -5.24 -1.37
CA ALA A 99 3.19 -6.62 -1.80
C ALA A 99 4.40 -7.31 -1.15
N TYR A 100 4.27 -8.60 -0.88
CA TYR A 100 5.29 -9.44 -0.24
C TYR A 100 5.57 -10.69 -1.08
N VAL A 101 6.83 -10.91 -1.41
CA VAL A 101 7.26 -12.10 -2.17
C VAL A 101 7.37 -13.29 -1.22
N ASN A 102 6.43 -14.22 -1.33
CA ASN A 102 6.20 -15.24 -0.31
C ASN A 102 6.53 -16.68 -0.78
N ASP A 103 6.94 -16.86 -2.03
CA ASP A 103 7.44 -18.15 -2.51
C ASP A 103 8.93 -18.32 -2.14
N PRO A 104 9.30 -19.34 -1.33
CA PRO A 104 10.68 -19.60 -0.94
C PRO A 104 11.60 -19.96 -2.13
N ARG A 105 11.04 -20.30 -3.30
CA ARG A 105 11.80 -20.57 -4.52
C ARG A 105 12.09 -19.31 -5.33
N ALA A 106 11.44 -18.18 -5.01
CA ALA A 106 11.64 -16.94 -5.74
C ALA A 106 12.99 -16.29 -5.39
N PRO A 107 13.71 -15.70 -6.35
CA PRO A 107 14.98 -15.01 -6.08
C PRO A 107 14.87 -13.85 -5.08
N ARG A 108 13.66 -13.30 -4.89
CA ARG A 108 13.36 -12.18 -4.00
C ARG A 108 12.48 -12.59 -2.82
N PHE A 109 12.46 -13.88 -2.43
CA PHE A 109 11.73 -14.34 -1.25
C PHE A 109 12.04 -13.48 -0.02
N GLY A 110 11.02 -13.06 0.72
CA GLY A 110 11.17 -12.18 1.87
C GLY A 110 11.13 -10.68 1.55
N LEU A 111 11.05 -10.29 0.27
CA LEU A 111 10.95 -8.89 -0.11
C LEU A 111 9.54 -8.34 0.08
N VAL A 112 9.42 -7.23 0.79
CA VAL A 112 8.24 -6.35 0.75
C VAL A 112 8.54 -5.10 -0.10
N PHE A 113 7.60 -4.75 -0.97
CA PHE A 113 7.72 -3.65 -1.93
C PHE A 113 6.39 -2.91 -2.13
N ILE A 114 6.46 -1.75 -2.77
CA ILE A 114 5.28 -0.96 -3.15
C ILE A 114 4.81 -1.42 -4.53
N ASP A 115 3.57 -1.89 -4.61
CA ASP A 115 2.98 -2.39 -5.84
C ASP A 115 2.34 -1.25 -6.66
N CYS A 116 3.17 -0.47 -7.35
CA CYS A 116 2.73 0.71 -8.11
C CYS A 116 3.68 1.02 -9.29
N TRP A 117 3.10 1.30 -10.47
CA TRP A 117 3.83 1.73 -11.68
C TRP A 117 3.95 3.25 -11.81
N HIS A 118 3.42 4.02 -10.87
CA HIS A 118 3.51 5.47 -10.91
C HIS A 118 4.83 5.96 -10.29
N PRO A 119 5.40 7.07 -10.78
CA PRO A 119 6.55 7.69 -10.15
C PRO A 119 6.18 8.51 -8.90
N ASP A 120 7.16 8.71 -8.02
CA ASP A 120 7.17 9.73 -6.96
C ASP A 120 7.31 11.14 -7.58
N GLU A 121 7.26 12.17 -6.74
CA GLU A 121 7.44 13.56 -7.15
C GLU A 121 8.83 13.89 -7.75
N LYS A 122 9.78 12.95 -7.66
CA LYS A 122 11.14 13.05 -8.19
C LYS A 122 11.35 12.19 -9.45
N GLY A 123 10.29 11.54 -9.95
CA GLY A 123 10.34 10.71 -11.15
C GLY A 123 10.82 9.27 -10.93
N ARG A 124 10.97 8.80 -9.68
CA ARG A 124 11.35 7.42 -9.37
C ARG A 124 10.13 6.55 -9.18
N TYR A 125 10.10 5.36 -9.76
CA TYR A 125 8.95 4.47 -9.61
C TYR A 125 8.81 4.01 -8.15
N TRP A 126 7.58 4.01 -7.62
CA TRP A 126 7.34 3.55 -6.26
C TRP A 126 7.85 2.14 -5.99
N SER A 127 7.81 1.27 -6.99
CA SER A 127 8.34 -0.10 -6.94
C SER A 127 9.87 -0.22 -6.82
N GLU A 128 10.61 0.88 -7.02
CA GLU A 128 12.08 0.90 -6.93
C GLU A 128 12.60 1.16 -5.51
N PHE A 129 11.73 1.57 -4.58
CA PHE A 129 12.07 1.75 -3.18
C PHE A 129 12.12 0.43 -2.43
#